data_AF-A0A3S0RSY6-F1
#
_entry.id   AF-A0A3S0RSY6-F1
#
_cell.length_a   1.000
_cell.length_b   1.000
_cell.length_c   1.000
_cell.angle_alpha   90.00
_cell.angle_beta   90.00
_cell.angle_gamma   90.00
#
_symmetry.space_group_name_H-M   'P 1'
#
loop_
_entity.id
_entity.type
_entity.pdbx_description
1 polymer ?
#
loop_
_entity_poly.entity_id
_entity_poly.type
_entity_poly.pdbx_seq_one_letter_code
_entity_poly.pdbx_strand_id
1 'polypeptide(L)'
;MSFQIERAVPTQVDAICAIERNAVQMFRDHPAWPFYATLSIPPEMLQEAIQRGLVWVARVAESDDPVGFVWLDTEHGGDVIGIAEIDVLPAYSKRGIGAALLQCACEWARSAGYRRVDLGTLADVPWNAPFYAKHGFVVVDKRDPAFAYARDRDRENGFPDALRVFMSRELSAPAAHEWTVWPAPAKLNLFLRKLDVNEDGHDEWQSVVRLLDWSDELRLRVRDDDQLCHRTGYGEKEHDVILRAAVLLRAHTGINIGAEIDIEPRIPRHVGLGDESSTAAAVLVALNHLWKCGLDQNELAELGRTLGNDVPLFVRGRAAWVTGAVDRFKSITLPKRWYVVLDSHANVSSDELFQATELTRIAAPATISSFASGETLENVFEPIVRERYPRVAAALDWLGSHGHARLSGSSGCVFLETATPERAEAVARRCPAAFTAWVAEGVGVSPLHRALSRHGATA
;
A
#
# COMPACT_ATOMS: atom_id res chain seq x y z
N MET A 1 -9.82 -10.85 31.32
CA MET A 1 -8.86 -9.88 30.79
C MET A 1 -9.30 -9.53 29.39
N SER A 2 -9.64 -8.27 29.14
CA SER A 2 -10.03 -7.79 27.81
C SER A 2 -8.78 -7.39 27.03
N PHE A 3 -8.71 -7.79 25.76
CA PHE A 3 -7.70 -7.33 24.82
C PHE A 3 -8.39 -6.84 23.54
N GLN A 4 -7.68 -6.03 22.77
CA GLN A 4 -8.13 -5.52 21.47
C GLN A 4 -7.07 -5.83 20.43
N ILE A 5 -7.52 -6.18 19.22
CA ILE A 5 -6.64 -6.33 18.05
C ILE A 5 -6.77 -5.07 17.22
N GLU A 6 -5.64 -4.42 16.94
CA GLU A 6 -5.59 -3.19 16.16
C GLU A 6 -4.44 -3.23 15.15
N ARG A 7 -4.49 -2.32 14.18
CA ARG A 7 -3.40 -2.12 13.23
C ARG A 7 -2.16 -1.64 13.98
N ALA A 8 -1.01 -2.24 13.63
CA ALA A 8 0.26 -1.75 14.15
C ALA A 8 0.56 -0.34 13.59
N VAL A 9 1.24 0.48 14.38
CA VAL A 9 1.72 1.81 13.97
C VAL A 9 3.25 1.88 14.00
N PRO A 10 3.89 2.79 13.24
CA PRO A 10 5.36 2.83 13.13
C PRO A 10 6.09 2.97 14.47
N THR A 11 5.48 3.62 15.47
CA THR A 11 6.06 3.77 16.82
C THR A 11 6.13 2.47 17.62
N GLN A 12 5.48 1.39 17.16
CA GLN A 12 5.44 0.09 17.84
C GLN A 12 6.50 -0.90 17.34
N VAL A 13 7.33 -0.54 16.35
CA VAL A 13 8.36 -1.42 15.77
C VAL A 13 9.25 -2.05 16.85
N ASP A 14 9.81 -1.23 17.74
CA ASP A 14 10.71 -1.72 18.80
C ASP A 14 10.02 -2.67 19.77
N ALA A 15 8.76 -2.39 20.11
CA ALA A 15 7.97 -3.24 21.00
C ALA A 15 7.64 -4.59 20.34
N ILE A 16 7.29 -4.59 19.05
CA ILE A 16 7.02 -5.82 18.29
C ILE A 16 8.30 -6.68 18.19
N CYS A 17 9.44 -6.08 17.84
CA CYS A 17 10.72 -6.79 17.84
C CYS A 17 11.09 -7.31 19.24
N ALA A 18 10.67 -6.64 20.32
CA ALA A 18 10.86 -7.16 21.67
C ALA A 18 9.95 -8.36 21.98
N ILE A 19 8.72 -8.40 21.46
CA ILE A 19 7.82 -9.55 21.60
C ILE A 19 8.44 -10.79 20.98
N GLU A 20 8.92 -10.70 19.74
CA GLU A 20 9.57 -11.79 19.02
C GLU A 20 10.77 -12.35 19.80
N ARG A 21 11.72 -11.49 20.22
CA ARG A 21 12.87 -11.88 21.06
C ARG A 21 12.49 -12.55 22.39
N ASN A 22 11.31 -12.26 22.93
CA ASN A 22 10.81 -12.90 24.15
C ASN A 22 10.06 -14.21 23.87
N ALA A 23 9.25 -14.26 22.82
CA ALA A 23 8.50 -15.44 22.42
C ALA A 23 9.45 -16.57 22.00
N VAL A 24 10.53 -16.24 21.28
CA VAL A 24 11.53 -17.22 20.85
C VAL A 24 12.19 -17.98 22.02
N GLN A 25 12.26 -17.37 23.21
CA GLN A 25 12.83 -18.01 24.40
C GLN A 25 12.08 -19.28 24.82
N MET A 26 10.82 -19.45 24.39
CA MET A 26 10.05 -20.66 24.62
C MET A 26 10.64 -21.90 23.92
N PHE A 27 11.52 -21.69 22.94
CA PHE A 27 12.17 -22.77 22.20
C PHE A 27 13.51 -23.21 22.79
N ARG A 28 14.04 -22.61 23.87
CA ARG A 28 15.42 -22.87 24.39
C ARG A 28 15.83 -24.35 24.48
N ASP A 29 14.89 -25.23 24.87
CA ASP A 29 15.15 -26.67 25.02
C ASP A 29 14.77 -27.49 23.76
N HIS A 30 14.45 -26.82 22.65
CA HIS A 30 14.00 -27.40 21.39
C HIS A 30 15.14 -27.40 20.34
N PRO A 31 15.26 -28.43 19.47
CA PRO A 31 16.26 -28.45 18.38
C PRO A 31 16.20 -27.27 17.40
N ALA A 32 15.07 -26.56 17.34
CA ALA A 32 14.91 -25.37 16.50
C ALA A 32 15.53 -24.10 17.10
N TRP A 33 15.87 -24.08 18.39
CA TRP A 33 16.39 -22.90 19.08
C TRP A 33 17.60 -22.24 18.42
N PRO A 34 18.66 -22.99 18.00
CA PRO A 34 19.84 -22.35 17.41
C PRO A 34 19.54 -21.55 16.16
N PHE A 35 18.49 -21.92 15.41
CA PHE A 35 18.08 -21.26 14.18
C PHE A 35 17.20 -20.04 14.47
N TYR A 36 16.23 -20.18 15.37
CA TYR A 36 15.38 -19.06 15.74
C TYR A 36 16.13 -17.99 16.54
N ALA A 37 17.08 -18.37 17.41
CA ALA A 37 17.84 -17.40 18.21
C ALA A 37 18.78 -16.51 17.38
N THR A 38 19.09 -16.91 16.14
CA THR A 38 19.90 -16.12 15.19
C THR A 38 19.05 -15.32 14.21
N LEU A 39 17.78 -15.66 14.07
CA LEU A 39 16.84 -14.90 13.26
C LEU A 39 16.30 -13.76 14.14
N SER A 40 16.22 -12.59 13.54
CA SER A 40 15.57 -11.44 14.15
C SER A 40 14.82 -10.70 13.08
N ILE A 41 13.59 -10.28 13.35
CA ILE A 41 12.83 -9.41 12.45
C ILE A 41 13.65 -8.13 12.20
N PRO A 42 14.04 -7.84 10.95
CA PRO A 42 14.67 -6.57 10.64
C PRO A 42 13.66 -5.43 10.86
N PRO A 43 13.95 -4.43 11.71
CA PRO A 43 13.01 -3.34 12.02
C PRO A 43 12.50 -2.60 10.79
N GLU A 44 13.36 -2.44 9.77
CA GLU A 44 13.03 -1.85 8.47
C GLU A 44 11.93 -2.60 7.71
N MET A 45 12.02 -3.94 7.63
CA MET A 45 11.02 -4.76 6.95
C MET A 45 9.70 -4.72 7.69
N LEU A 46 9.75 -4.72 9.02
CA LEU A 46 8.56 -4.57 9.85
C LEU A 46 7.93 -3.18 9.67
N GLN A 47 8.72 -2.12 9.60
CA GLN A 47 8.25 -0.77 9.34
C GLN A 47 7.56 -0.66 7.96
N GLU A 48 8.14 -1.27 6.92
CA GLU A 48 7.51 -1.34 5.60
C GLU A 48 6.20 -2.11 5.64
N ALA A 49 6.16 -3.26 6.33
CA ALA A 49 4.94 -4.04 6.51
C ALA A 49 3.85 -3.28 7.28
N ILE A 50 4.22 -2.51 8.30
CA ILE A 50 3.32 -1.62 9.04
C ILE A 50 2.77 -0.53 8.11
N GLN A 51 3.64 0.12 7.31
CA GLN A 51 3.23 1.15 6.34
C GLN A 51 2.26 0.59 5.28
N ARG A 52 2.46 -0.65 4.86
CA ARG A 52 1.55 -1.38 3.96
C ARG A 52 0.29 -1.88 4.66
N GLY A 53 0.23 -1.76 5.99
CA GLY A 53 -0.78 -2.34 6.88
C GLY A 53 -0.94 -3.82 6.66
N LEU A 54 0.12 -4.55 6.93
CA LEU A 54 0.16 -6.01 6.96
C LEU A 54 0.45 -6.55 8.37
N VAL A 55 0.44 -5.68 9.37
CA VAL A 55 0.77 -6.04 10.76
C VAL A 55 -0.36 -5.60 11.69
N TRP A 56 -0.75 -6.49 12.59
CA TRP A 56 -1.69 -6.24 13.67
C TRP A 56 -1.05 -6.57 15.00
N VAL A 57 -1.44 -5.83 16.03
CA VAL A 57 -1.00 -6.04 17.41
C VAL A 57 -2.19 -6.33 18.32
N ALA A 58 -1.92 -7.07 19.38
CA ALA A 58 -2.84 -7.26 20.49
C ALA A 58 -2.43 -6.35 21.64
N ARG A 59 -3.35 -5.53 22.14
CA ARG A 59 -3.17 -4.70 23.33
C ARG A 59 -4.11 -5.10 24.44
N VAL A 60 -3.64 -4.95 25.66
CA VAL A 60 -4.39 -5.23 26.89
C VAL A 60 -4.55 -3.93 27.68
N ALA A 61 -5.64 -3.78 28.42
CA ALA A 61 -5.95 -2.53 29.12
C ALA A 61 -4.87 -2.13 30.15
N GLU A 62 -4.14 -3.11 30.68
CA GLU A 62 -3.11 -2.94 31.70
C GLU A 62 -1.71 -2.64 31.13
N SER A 63 -1.55 -2.52 29.81
CA SER A 63 -0.25 -2.25 29.17
C SER A 63 -0.39 -1.32 27.96
N ASP A 64 0.46 -0.30 27.91
CA ASP A 64 0.52 0.59 26.74
C ASP A 64 1.16 -0.11 25.53
N ASP A 65 2.10 -1.03 25.78
CA ASP A 65 2.79 -1.80 24.76
C ASP A 65 1.95 -2.98 24.26
N PRO A 66 2.13 -3.38 22.99
CA PRO A 66 1.55 -4.60 22.47
C PRO A 66 2.07 -5.84 23.22
N VAL A 67 1.20 -6.84 23.38
CA VAL A 67 1.52 -8.12 24.04
C VAL A 67 1.57 -9.31 23.08
N GLY A 68 1.20 -9.09 21.82
CA GLY A 68 1.34 -10.03 20.73
C GLY A 68 1.15 -9.32 19.39
N PHE A 69 1.55 -9.96 18.30
CA PHE A 69 1.38 -9.45 16.95
C PHE A 69 1.20 -10.57 15.93
N VAL A 70 0.68 -10.21 14.75
CA VAL A 70 0.69 -11.04 13.55
C VAL A 70 1.14 -10.19 12.37
N TRP A 71 2.04 -10.73 11.57
CA TRP A 71 2.58 -10.11 10.37
C TRP A 71 2.27 -10.99 9.14
N LEU A 72 1.60 -10.39 8.16
CA LEU A 72 1.32 -10.98 6.85
C LEU A 72 2.36 -10.58 5.80
N ASP A 73 2.70 -11.50 4.90
CA ASP A 73 3.52 -11.23 3.72
C ASP A 73 2.76 -11.51 2.43
N THR A 74 3.16 -10.84 1.36
CA THR A 74 2.55 -10.99 0.03
C THR A 74 3.48 -11.72 -0.94
N GLU A 75 4.48 -12.46 -0.45
CA GLU A 75 5.56 -13.03 -1.26
C GLU A 75 5.07 -14.15 -2.20
N HIS A 76 3.97 -14.81 -1.82
CA HIS A 76 3.33 -15.89 -2.56
C HIS A 76 2.69 -15.42 -3.88
N GLY A 77 2.32 -14.14 -3.97
CA GLY A 77 1.62 -13.58 -5.12
C GLY A 77 0.22 -14.14 -5.35
N GLY A 78 -0.44 -13.69 -6.43
CA GLY A 78 -1.76 -14.18 -6.81
C GLY A 78 -2.84 -13.89 -5.76
N ASP A 79 -3.60 -14.94 -5.42
CA ASP A 79 -4.68 -14.95 -4.44
C ASP A 79 -4.27 -15.60 -3.10
N VAL A 80 -2.98 -15.80 -2.88
CA VAL A 80 -2.41 -16.38 -1.65
C VAL A 80 -1.72 -15.29 -0.83
N ILE A 81 -1.84 -15.39 0.50
CA ILE A 81 -1.12 -14.56 1.44
C ILE A 81 -0.42 -15.41 2.51
N GLY A 82 0.78 -15.01 2.92
CA GLY A 82 1.54 -15.69 3.96
C GLY A 82 1.31 -15.09 5.35
N ILE A 83 1.37 -15.91 6.39
CA ILE A 83 1.71 -15.44 7.74
C ILE A 83 3.23 -15.57 7.88
N ALA A 84 3.90 -14.42 7.87
CA ALA A 84 5.34 -14.35 8.09
C ALA A 84 5.66 -14.73 9.53
N GLU A 85 4.91 -14.17 10.49
CA GLU A 85 5.13 -14.39 11.92
C GLU A 85 3.89 -14.09 12.76
N ILE A 86 3.75 -14.80 13.87
CA ILE A 86 2.73 -14.54 14.88
C ILE A 86 3.27 -14.95 16.25
N ASP A 87 3.35 -13.98 17.15
CA ASP A 87 3.89 -14.20 18.49
C ASP A 87 3.03 -13.53 19.56
N VAL A 88 3.07 -14.13 20.74
CA VAL A 88 2.46 -13.58 21.95
C VAL A 88 3.47 -13.73 23.08
N LEU A 89 3.63 -12.68 23.87
CA LEU A 89 4.48 -12.70 25.05
C LEU A 89 4.13 -13.90 25.96
N PRO A 90 5.13 -14.63 26.50
CA PRO A 90 4.87 -15.82 27.32
C PRO A 90 3.93 -15.57 28.51
N ALA A 91 4.04 -14.40 29.15
CA ALA A 91 3.17 -14.00 30.26
C ALA A 91 1.67 -13.91 29.88
N TYR A 92 1.38 -13.68 28.60
CA TYR A 92 0.03 -13.53 28.04
C TYR A 92 -0.42 -14.73 27.21
N SER A 93 0.40 -15.78 27.13
CA SER A 93 0.08 -17.03 26.44
C SER A 93 -1.14 -17.74 27.06
N LYS A 94 -1.82 -18.55 26.25
CA LYS A 94 -3.03 -19.32 26.63
C LYS A 94 -4.22 -18.45 27.08
N ARG A 95 -4.26 -17.17 26.70
CA ARG A 95 -5.38 -16.23 26.96
C ARG A 95 -6.27 -15.96 25.73
N GLY A 96 -6.11 -16.73 24.66
CA GLY A 96 -6.87 -16.56 23.40
C GLY A 96 -6.33 -15.50 22.44
N ILE A 97 -5.28 -14.76 22.83
CA ILE A 97 -4.70 -13.67 22.01
C ILE A 97 -4.20 -14.16 20.65
N GLY A 98 -3.41 -15.25 20.62
CA GLY A 98 -2.91 -15.81 19.36
C GLY A 98 -4.04 -16.27 18.42
N ALA A 99 -5.12 -16.84 18.98
CA ALA A 99 -6.29 -17.22 18.19
C ALA A 99 -7.00 -16.00 17.59
N ALA A 100 -7.12 -14.90 18.35
CA ALA A 100 -7.74 -13.67 17.88
C ALA A 100 -6.89 -12.95 16.82
N LEU A 101 -5.56 -12.94 16.97
CA LEU A 101 -4.63 -12.43 15.96
C LEU A 101 -4.75 -13.23 14.65
N LEU A 102 -4.71 -14.56 14.74
CA LEU A 102 -4.86 -15.45 13.58
C LEU A 102 -6.23 -15.27 12.89
N GLN A 103 -7.30 -15.14 13.67
CA GLN A 103 -8.65 -14.88 13.15
C GLN A 103 -8.71 -13.53 12.43
N CYS A 104 -8.20 -12.46 13.06
CA CYS A 104 -8.15 -11.13 12.46
C CYS A 104 -7.40 -11.12 11.13
N ALA A 105 -6.23 -11.77 11.08
CA ALA A 105 -5.45 -11.94 9.87
C ALA A 105 -6.21 -12.67 8.76
N CYS A 106 -6.87 -13.80 9.07
CA CYS A 106 -7.67 -14.56 8.10
C CYS A 106 -8.90 -13.77 7.62
N GLU A 107 -9.59 -13.06 8.51
CA GLU A 107 -10.76 -12.24 8.18
C GLU A 107 -10.39 -11.06 7.28
N TRP A 108 -9.28 -10.38 7.56
CA TRP A 108 -8.78 -9.33 6.69
C TRP A 108 -8.35 -9.89 5.33
N ALA A 109 -7.58 -10.98 5.30
CA ALA A 109 -7.14 -11.62 4.06
C ALA A 109 -8.34 -11.96 3.16
N ARG A 110 -9.37 -12.56 3.75
CA ARG A 110 -10.64 -12.87 3.08
C ARG A 110 -11.30 -11.61 2.52
N SER A 111 -11.41 -10.56 3.34
CA SER A 111 -12.01 -9.28 2.94
C SER A 111 -11.21 -8.60 1.82
N ALA A 112 -9.89 -8.78 1.77
CA ALA A 112 -8.99 -8.29 0.71
C ALA A 112 -8.94 -9.18 -0.55
N GLY A 113 -9.80 -10.21 -0.60
CA GLY A 113 -9.98 -11.09 -1.75
C GLY A 113 -9.06 -12.31 -1.80
N TYR A 114 -8.15 -12.49 -0.82
CA TYR A 114 -7.29 -13.67 -0.77
C TYR A 114 -8.11 -14.95 -0.53
N ARG A 115 -7.68 -16.03 -1.16
CA ARG A 115 -8.34 -17.34 -1.18
C ARG A 115 -7.63 -18.38 -0.35
N ARG A 116 -6.35 -18.15 -0.05
CA ARG A 116 -5.58 -19.06 0.79
C ARG A 116 -4.63 -18.28 1.69
N VAL A 117 -4.52 -18.75 2.93
CA VAL A 117 -3.48 -18.32 3.87
C VAL A 117 -2.49 -19.45 4.06
N ASP A 118 -1.22 -19.17 3.82
CA ASP A 118 -0.12 -20.12 3.95
C ASP A 118 0.77 -19.73 5.14
N LEU A 119 1.36 -20.72 5.80
CA LEU A 119 2.33 -20.50 6.88
C LEU A 119 3.34 -21.63 6.99
N GLY A 120 4.52 -21.31 7.54
CA GLY A 120 5.52 -22.27 7.98
C GLY A 120 5.56 -22.34 9.51
N THR A 121 5.57 -23.55 10.07
CA THR A 121 5.62 -23.73 11.54
C THR A 121 6.37 -25.01 11.93
N LEU A 122 6.39 -25.33 13.23
CA LEU A 122 7.01 -26.58 13.73
C LEU A 122 5.97 -27.69 13.85
N ALA A 123 6.34 -28.88 13.40
CA ALA A 123 5.46 -30.06 13.40
C ALA A 123 5.25 -30.67 14.80
N ASP A 124 6.28 -30.60 15.65
CA ASP A 124 6.41 -31.31 16.92
C ASP A 124 6.13 -30.45 18.16
N VAL A 125 5.85 -29.17 17.97
CA VAL A 125 5.55 -28.23 19.06
C VAL A 125 4.03 -28.12 19.29
N PRO A 126 3.50 -28.43 20.50
CA PRO A 126 2.06 -28.48 20.76
C PRO A 126 1.29 -27.17 20.51
N TRP A 127 1.96 -26.02 20.61
CA TRP A 127 1.38 -24.70 20.36
C TRP A 127 1.63 -24.16 18.94
N ASN A 128 2.23 -24.96 18.05
CA ASN A 128 2.49 -24.64 16.64
C ASN A 128 1.52 -25.39 15.73
N ALA A 129 1.95 -26.43 14.99
CA ALA A 129 1.08 -27.12 14.02
C ALA A 129 -0.29 -27.56 14.60
N PRO A 130 -0.39 -28.10 15.83
CA PRO A 130 -1.69 -28.43 16.42
C PRO A 130 -2.58 -27.22 16.73
N PHE A 131 -2.01 -26.04 16.99
CA PHE A 131 -2.76 -24.80 17.16
C PHE A 131 -3.40 -24.39 15.84
N TYR A 132 -2.64 -24.32 14.74
CA TYR A 132 -3.17 -23.97 13.42
C TYR A 132 -4.18 -24.99 12.89
N ALA A 133 -3.97 -26.28 13.15
CA ALA A 133 -4.91 -27.34 12.79
C ALA A 133 -6.31 -27.11 13.41
N LYS A 134 -6.37 -26.68 14.68
CA LYS A 134 -7.63 -26.33 15.35
C LYS A 134 -8.32 -25.10 14.73
N HIS A 135 -7.58 -24.26 14.02
CA HIS A 135 -8.07 -23.07 13.32
C HIS A 135 -8.27 -23.30 11.82
N GLY A 136 -8.35 -24.55 11.38
CA GLY A 136 -8.74 -24.92 10.02
C GLY A 136 -7.59 -24.96 9.02
N PHE A 137 -6.34 -24.89 9.47
CA PHE A 137 -5.19 -25.13 8.61
C PHE A 137 -4.92 -26.62 8.45
N VAL A 138 -4.52 -27.04 7.26
CA VAL A 138 -4.14 -28.41 6.94
C VAL A 138 -2.67 -28.46 6.53
N VAL A 139 -2.00 -29.56 6.88
CA VAL A 139 -0.63 -29.80 6.41
C VAL A 139 -0.66 -30.02 4.90
N VAL A 140 0.25 -29.36 4.18
CA VAL A 140 0.41 -29.49 2.73
C VAL A 140 1.68 -30.25 2.39
N ASP A 141 1.76 -30.78 1.16
CA ASP A 141 3.01 -31.34 0.67
C ASP A 141 4.03 -30.22 0.54
N LYS A 142 5.07 -30.26 1.38
CA LYS A 142 6.13 -29.26 1.34
C LYS A 142 6.78 -29.16 -0.01
N ARG A 143 6.73 -30.19 -0.87
CA ARG A 143 7.35 -30.23 -2.21
C ARG A 143 6.51 -29.53 -3.28
N ASP A 144 5.27 -29.16 -2.96
CA ASP A 144 4.43 -28.40 -3.88
C ASP A 144 5.19 -27.13 -4.35
N PRO A 145 5.20 -26.83 -5.66
CA PRO A 145 5.85 -25.64 -6.20
C PRO A 145 5.43 -24.33 -5.52
N ALA A 146 4.21 -24.23 -5.00
CA ALA A 146 3.73 -23.05 -4.28
C ALA A 146 4.58 -22.71 -3.04
N PHE A 147 5.23 -23.71 -2.44
CA PHE A 147 6.10 -23.54 -1.27
C PHE A 147 7.59 -23.50 -1.61
N ALA A 148 7.96 -23.48 -2.90
CA ALA A 148 9.36 -23.48 -3.32
C ALA A 148 10.14 -22.30 -2.71
N TYR A 149 9.56 -21.12 -2.75
CA TYR A 149 10.15 -19.92 -2.17
C TYR A 149 10.36 -20.07 -0.65
N ALA A 150 9.33 -20.49 0.09
CA ALA A 150 9.43 -20.67 1.55
C ALA A 150 10.46 -21.75 1.93
N ARG A 151 10.55 -22.84 1.16
CA ARG A 151 11.58 -23.87 1.33
C ARG A 151 12.99 -23.35 1.07
N ASP A 152 13.17 -22.58 -0.01
CA ASP A 152 14.47 -22.03 -0.37
C ASP A 152 14.94 -21.04 0.71
N ARG A 153 14.02 -20.21 1.24
CA ARG A 153 14.27 -19.32 2.39
C ARG A 153 14.70 -20.09 3.65
N ASP A 154 13.96 -21.14 4.02
CA ASP A 154 14.34 -21.98 5.16
C ASP A 154 15.72 -22.62 4.94
N ARG A 155 16.02 -23.10 3.72
CA ARG A 155 17.33 -23.69 3.38
C ARG A 155 18.46 -22.65 3.46
N GLU A 156 18.26 -21.45 2.95
CA GLU A 156 19.22 -20.35 2.97
C GLU A 156 19.53 -19.90 4.41
N ASN A 157 18.52 -19.93 5.29
CA ASN A 157 18.67 -19.68 6.72
C ASN A 157 19.19 -20.90 7.51
N GLY A 158 19.47 -22.02 6.83
CA GLY A 158 19.97 -23.26 7.44
C GLY A 158 18.94 -24.01 8.30
N PHE A 159 17.65 -23.67 8.21
CA PHE A 159 16.61 -24.24 9.05
C PHE A 159 16.40 -25.74 8.75
N PRO A 160 16.30 -26.63 9.77
CA PRO A 160 16.14 -28.06 9.54
C PRO A 160 14.79 -28.41 8.89
N ASP A 161 14.85 -28.93 7.67
CA ASP A 161 13.71 -29.36 6.86
C ASP A 161 12.83 -30.44 7.54
N ALA A 162 13.37 -31.21 8.50
CA ALA A 162 12.62 -32.21 9.26
C ALA A 162 11.73 -31.59 10.37
N LEU A 163 12.05 -30.39 10.83
CA LEU A 163 11.29 -29.69 11.88
C LEU A 163 10.18 -28.82 11.28
N ARG A 164 10.38 -28.31 10.06
CA ARG A 164 9.43 -27.46 9.36
C ARG A 164 8.26 -28.26 8.79
N VAL A 165 7.05 -27.76 9.03
CA VAL A 165 5.85 -28.12 8.29
C VAL A 165 5.22 -26.86 7.69
N PHE A 166 4.70 -26.97 6.47
CA PHE A 166 3.87 -25.94 5.87
C PHE A 166 2.41 -26.30 6.01
N MET A 167 1.59 -25.29 6.24
CA MET A 167 0.15 -25.46 6.39
C MET A 167 -0.59 -24.39 5.61
N SER A 168 -1.77 -24.75 5.09
CA SER A 168 -2.64 -23.85 4.34
C SER A 168 -4.04 -23.86 4.90
N ARG A 169 -4.74 -22.73 4.77
CA ARG A 169 -6.17 -22.63 5.01
C ARG A 169 -6.84 -21.94 3.82
N GLU A 170 -7.81 -22.62 3.23
CA GLU A 170 -8.70 -22.04 2.22
C GLU A 170 -9.66 -21.04 2.86
N LEU A 171 -9.93 -19.95 2.13
CA LEU A 171 -10.82 -18.86 2.49
C LEU A 171 -11.95 -18.76 1.47
N SER A 172 -13.19 -18.72 1.97
CA SER A 172 -14.36 -18.45 1.13
C SER A 172 -14.41 -16.99 0.67
N ALA A 173 -15.17 -16.68 -0.38
CA ALA A 173 -15.42 -15.29 -0.75
C ALA A 173 -16.15 -14.54 0.36
N PRO A 174 -15.94 -13.21 0.49
CA PRO A 174 -16.91 -12.34 1.13
C PRO A 174 -18.29 -12.52 0.50
N ALA A 175 -19.32 -12.66 1.33
CA ALA A 175 -20.70 -12.55 0.89
C ALA A 175 -21.00 -11.09 0.49
N ALA A 176 -22.06 -10.88 -0.29
CA ALA A 176 -22.36 -9.57 -0.90
C ALA A 176 -22.45 -8.40 0.11
N HIS A 177 -22.98 -8.66 1.30
CA HIS A 177 -23.18 -7.65 2.36
C HIS A 177 -22.02 -7.56 3.37
N GLU A 178 -20.99 -8.39 3.19
CA GLU A 178 -19.80 -8.33 4.03
C GLU A 178 -18.82 -7.28 3.52
N TRP A 179 -17.93 -6.83 4.41
CA TRP A 179 -16.90 -5.88 4.06
C TRP A 179 -15.87 -6.50 3.12
N THR A 180 -15.53 -5.76 2.07
CA THR A 180 -14.42 -6.00 1.17
C THR A 180 -13.39 -4.89 1.31
N VAL A 181 -12.12 -5.21 1.05
CA VAL A 181 -10.98 -4.31 1.20
C VAL A 181 -10.33 -4.07 -0.16
N TRP A 182 -10.06 -2.79 -0.45
CA TRP A 182 -9.56 -2.30 -1.73
C TRP A 182 -8.47 -1.25 -1.48
N PRO A 183 -7.26 -1.41 -2.03
CA PRO A 183 -6.19 -0.43 -1.85
C PRO A 183 -6.37 0.77 -2.80
N ALA A 184 -6.16 1.98 -2.28
CA ALA A 184 -6.02 3.22 -3.05
C ALA A 184 -4.53 3.64 -3.03
N PRO A 185 -3.73 3.27 -4.04
CA PRO A 185 -2.28 3.46 -4.03
C PRO A 185 -1.83 4.90 -4.24
N ALA A 186 -0.64 5.23 -3.72
CA ALA A 186 0.06 6.47 -4.03
C ALA A 186 0.70 6.46 -5.43
N LYS A 187 1.02 7.64 -5.94
CA LYS A 187 1.83 7.84 -7.15
C LYS A 187 2.99 8.82 -6.94
N LEU A 188 3.95 8.79 -7.87
CA LEU A 188 4.99 9.80 -8.03
C LEU A 188 5.03 10.29 -9.48
N ASN A 189 5.14 11.60 -9.68
CA ASN A 189 5.56 12.17 -10.96
C ASN A 189 7.10 12.11 -11.01
N LEU A 190 7.65 11.25 -11.86
CA LEU A 190 9.11 11.09 -12.00
C LEU A 190 9.79 12.29 -12.68
N PHE A 191 9.00 13.09 -13.39
CA PHE A 191 9.32 14.44 -13.87
C PHE A 191 7.99 15.18 -14.16
N LEU A 192 8.02 16.50 -14.33
CA LEU A 192 6.83 17.26 -14.75
C LEU A 192 7.25 18.50 -15.53
N ARG A 193 6.81 18.60 -16.79
CA ARG A 193 7.17 19.69 -17.71
C ARG A 193 5.93 20.38 -18.21
N LYS A 194 6.01 21.71 -18.30
CA LYS A 194 5.11 22.53 -19.10
C LYS A 194 5.72 22.68 -20.49
N LEU A 195 4.97 22.31 -21.52
CA LEU A 195 5.31 22.52 -22.92
C LEU A 195 4.63 23.80 -23.43
N ASP A 196 4.67 24.02 -24.73
CA ASP A 196 3.94 25.12 -25.38
C ASP A 196 2.43 24.84 -25.39
N VAL A 197 1.62 25.84 -25.73
CA VAL A 197 0.17 25.66 -25.86
C VAL A 197 -0.17 24.71 -27.02
N ASN A 198 -1.16 23.86 -26.82
CA ASN A 198 -1.66 22.96 -27.87
C ASN A 198 -2.52 23.71 -28.90
N GLU A 199 -2.97 23.00 -29.94
CA GLU A 199 -3.80 23.56 -31.01
C GLU A 199 -5.13 24.16 -30.50
N ASP A 200 -5.61 23.70 -29.34
CA ASP A 200 -6.82 24.17 -28.67
C ASP A 200 -6.57 25.37 -27.73
N GLY A 201 -5.33 25.87 -27.66
CA GLY A 201 -4.94 27.03 -26.85
C GLY A 201 -4.77 26.74 -25.35
N HIS A 202 -4.68 25.46 -24.96
CA HIS A 202 -4.44 25.05 -23.58
C HIS A 202 -2.98 24.67 -23.33
N ASP A 203 -2.51 24.88 -22.10
CA ASP A 203 -1.17 24.44 -21.67
C ASP A 203 -1.02 22.92 -21.89
N GLU A 204 0.01 22.51 -22.63
CA GLU A 204 0.38 21.11 -22.80
C GLU A 204 1.40 20.69 -21.71
N TRP A 205 1.21 19.51 -21.14
CA TRP A 205 2.05 18.99 -20.06
C TRP A 205 2.68 17.66 -20.43
N GLN A 206 3.83 17.35 -19.83
CA GLN A 206 4.45 16.03 -19.93
C GLN A 206 4.94 15.52 -18.58
N SER A 207 4.67 14.25 -18.29
CA SER A 207 5.14 13.58 -17.08
C SER A 207 5.31 12.08 -17.33
N VAL A 208 6.09 11.42 -16.48
CA VAL A 208 6.00 9.99 -16.25
C VAL A 208 5.49 9.78 -14.84
N VAL A 209 4.43 8.98 -14.70
CA VAL A 209 3.85 8.65 -13.39
C VAL A 209 4.12 7.20 -13.04
N ARG A 210 4.60 6.97 -11.82
CA ARG A 210 4.83 5.66 -11.20
C ARG A 210 3.86 5.46 -10.05
N LEU A 211 3.21 4.30 -10.00
CA LEU A 211 2.41 3.87 -8.85
C LEU A 211 3.32 3.20 -7.81
N LEU A 212 2.95 3.30 -6.54
CA LEU A 212 3.71 2.74 -5.40
C LEU A 212 2.96 1.58 -4.73
N ASP A 213 3.70 0.64 -4.13
CA ASP A 213 3.15 -0.39 -3.22
C ASP A 213 2.87 0.18 -1.83
N TRP A 214 2.18 1.33 -1.80
CA TRP A 214 1.80 2.06 -0.60
C TRP A 214 0.41 2.63 -0.85
N SER A 215 -0.56 2.31 -0.01
CA SER A 215 -1.98 2.55 -0.26
C SER A 215 -2.73 2.96 0.99
N ASP A 216 -3.71 3.84 0.83
CA ASP A 216 -4.84 3.91 1.76
C ASP A 216 -5.68 2.62 1.63
N GLU A 217 -6.40 2.26 2.69
CA GLU A 217 -7.26 1.08 2.69
C GLU A 217 -8.74 1.50 2.64
N LEU A 218 -9.40 1.23 1.52
CA LEU A 218 -10.83 1.47 1.32
C LEU A 218 -11.60 0.18 1.67
N ARG A 219 -12.64 0.32 2.48
CA ARG A 219 -13.56 -0.76 2.82
C ARG A 219 -14.92 -0.48 2.22
N LEU A 220 -15.50 -1.45 1.53
CA LEU A 220 -16.84 -1.34 0.94
C LEU A 220 -17.68 -2.56 1.27
N ARG A 221 -18.97 -2.37 1.55
CA ARG A 221 -19.98 -3.43 1.53
C ARG A 221 -21.21 -2.98 0.77
N VAL A 222 -21.82 -3.90 0.04
CA VAL A 222 -23.08 -3.65 -0.68
C VAL A 222 -24.23 -3.60 0.33
N ARG A 223 -25.23 -2.76 0.06
CA ARG A 223 -26.46 -2.65 0.84
C ARG A 223 -27.66 -3.11 0.00
N ASP A 224 -28.75 -3.49 0.67
CA ASP A 224 -30.00 -3.88 0.01
C ASP A 224 -30.92 -2.69 -0.31
N ASP A 225 -30.63 -1.51 0.24
CA ASP A 225 -31.32 -0.24 -0.06
C ASP A 225 -30.52 0.59 -1.07
N ASP A 226 -30.97 1.81 -1.39
CA ASP A 226 -30.31 2.73 -2.32
C ASP A 226 -29.38 3.75 -1.65
N GLN A 227 -29.06 3.54 -0.37
CA GLN A 227 -28.33 4.51 0.43
C GLN A 227 -26.83 4.40 0.19
N LEU A 228 -26.18 5.56 -0.02
CA LEU A 228 -24.74 5.69 -0.07
C LEU A 228 -24.27 6.35 1.23
N CYS A 229 -23.43 5.64 1.98
CA CYS A 229 -22.95 6.08 3.28
C CYS A 229 -21.43 6.01 3.34
N HIS A 230 -20.79 7.14 3.68
CA HIS A 230 -19.39 7.18 4.07
C HIS A 230 -19.32 7.19 5.60
N ARG A 231 -18.79 6.13 6.22
CA ARG A 231 -18.90 5.90 7.67
C ARG A 231 -18.09 6.89 8.52
N THR A 232 -16.89 7.23 8.06
CA THR A 232 -15.95 8.15 8.74
C THR A 232 -15.86 9.52 8.09
N GLY A 233 -16.73 9.82 7.11
CA GLY A 233 -16.75 11.11 6.42
C GLY A 233 -17.07 12.27 7.36
N TYR A 234 -16.08 13.15 7.59
CA TYR A 234 -16.25 14.45 8.24
C TYR A 234 -16.21 15.54 7.18
N GLY A 235 -17.37 16.02 6.74
CA GLY A 235 -17.44 17.10 5.76
C GLY A 235 -18.80 17.22 5.09
N GLU A 236 -18.94 18.25 4.26
CA GLU A 236 -20.08 18.39 3.37
C GLU A 236 -20.05 17.27 2.33
N LYS A 237 -21.16 16.51 2.22
CA LYS A 237 -21.27 15.36 1.30
C LYS A 237 -20.95 15.71 -0.16
N GLU A 238 -21.13 16.97 -0.53
CA GLU A 238 -20.90 17.49 -1.88
C GLU A 238 -19.42 17.56 -2.26
N HIS A 239 -18.53 17.67 -1.27
CA HIS A 239 -17.07 17.70 -1.47
C HIS A 239 -16.41 16.34 -1.25
N ASP A 240 -17.15 15.36 -0.73
CA ASP A 240 -16.64 14.03 -0.44
C ASP A 240 -16.41 13.22 -1.74
N VAL A 241 -15.15 13.07 -2.13
CA VAL A 241 -14.74 12.35 -3.34
C VAL A 241 -15.25 10.90 -3.37
N ILE A 242 -15.41 10.25 -2.20
CA ILE A 242 -15.91 8.88 -2.11
C ILE A 242 -17.38 8.84 -2.52
N LEU A 243 -18.20 9.72 -1.94
CA LEU A 243 -19.62 9.78 -2.27
C LEU A 243 -19.85 10.28 -3.69
N ARG A 244 -19.08 11.27 -4.17
CA ARG A 244 -19.13 11.75 -5.55
C ARG A 244 -18.85 10.62 -6.55
N ALA A 245 -17.82 9.82 -6.32
CA ALA A 245 -17.49 8.68 -7.18
C ALA A 245 -18.62 7.63 -7.23
N ALA A 246 -19.17 7.27 -6.06
CA ALA A 246 -20.27 6.31 -5.97
C ALA A 246 -21.56 6.82 -6.63
N VAL A 247 -21.92 8.08 -6.40
CA VAL A 247 -23.08 8.74 -7.03
C VAL A 247 -22.92 8.81 -8.54
N LEU A 248 -21.72 9.18 -9.01
CA LEU A 248 -21.41 9.27 -10.43
C LEU A 248 -21.56 7.92 -11.14
N LEU A 249 -21.00 6.85 -10.57
CA LEU A 249 -21.15 5.49 -11.11
C LEU A 249 -22.61 5.04 -11.13
N ARG A 250 -23.36 5.30 -10.04
CA ARG A 250 -24.80 4.99 -9.98
C ARG A 250 -25.58 5.71 -11.06
N ALA A 251 -25.35 7.02 -11.23
CA ALA A 251 -26.03 7.83 -12.23
C ALA A 251 -25.73 7.35 -13.66
N HIS A 252 -24.49 6.93 -13.92
CA HIS A 252 -24.08 6.41 -15.23
C HIS A 252 -24.69 5.04 -15.56
N THR A 253 -24.79 4.17 -14.55
CA THR A 253 -25.21 2.76 -14.74
C THR A 253 -26.71 2.52 -14.58
N GLY A 254 -27.41 3.41 -13.88
CA GLY A 254 -28.81 3.24 -13.49
C GLY A 254 -29.04 2.19 -12.40
N ILE A 255 -27.98 1.61 -11.82
CA ILE A 255 -28.07 0.59 -10.78
C ILE A 255 -28.42 1.23 -9.44
N ASN A 256 -29.63 0.98 -8.92
CA ASN A 256 -30.10 1.57 -7.67
C ASN A 256 -29.79 0.69 -6.44
N ILE A 257 -28.52 0.34 -6.27
CA ILE A 257 -28.01 -0.44 -5.12
C ILE A 257 -27.12 0.48 -4.28
N GLY A 258 -27.25 0.38 -2.96
CA GLY A 258 -26.53 1.16 -1.98
C GLY A 258 -25.16 0.57 -1.64
N ALA A 259 -24.36 1.35 -0.95
CA ALA A 259 -23.06 0.95 -0.45
C ALA A 259 -22.72 1.69 0.84
N GLU A 260 -22.07 0.98 1.75
CA GLU A 260 -21.36 1.61 2.86
C GLU A 260 -19.87 1.56 2.57
N ILE A 261 -19.22 2.71 2.71
CA ILE A 261 -17.84 2.95 2.35
C ILE A 261 -17.12 3.53 3.57
N ASP A 262 -15.89 3.10 3.79
CA ASP A 262 -15.04 3.59 4.85
C ASP A 262 -13.59 3.62 4.38
N ILE A 263 -12.78 4.54 4.88
CA ILE A 263 -11.38 4.68 4.48
C ILE A 263 -10.47 4.75 5.69
N GLU A 264 -9.39 3.97 5.66
CA GLU A 264 -8.28 4.05 6.60
C GLU A 264 -7.08 4.70 5.90
N PRO A 265 -6.81 6.00 6.17
CA PRO A 265 -5.70 6.70 5.55
C PRO A 265 -4.35 6.19 6.05
N ARG A 266 -3.40 6.02 5.13
CA ARG A 266 -1.99 5.66 5.40
C ARG A 266 -1.01 6.53 4.61
N ILE A 267 -1.47 7.11 3.51
CA ILE A 267 -0.71 8.07 2.71
C ILE A 267 -0.94 9.46 3.32
N PRO A 268 0.10 10.29 3.50
CA PRO A 268 -0.06 11.67 3.91
C PRO A 268 -0.97 12.41 2.93
N ARG A 269 -1.90 13.18 3.48
CA ARG A 269 -2.92 13.90 2.71
C ARG A 269 -2.34 15.14 2.04
N HIS A 270 -2.79 15.44 0.83
CA HIS A 270 -2.50 16.70 0.10
C HIS A 270 -1.01 17.00 -0.16
N VAL A 271 -0.15 15.99 -0.16
CA VAL A 271 1.29 16.14 -0.48
C VAL A 271 1.62 15.68 -1.91
N GLY A 272 0.63 15.68 -2.83
CA GLY A 272 0.79 15.36 -4.25
C GLY A 272 1.13 13.91 -4.59
N LEU A 273 0.80 12.99 -3.68
CA LEU A 273 0.84 11.55 -3.90
C LEU A 273 -0.44 10.99 -4.56
N GLY A 274 -1.39 11.86 -4.91
CA GLY A 274 -2.59 11.52 -5.66
C GLY A 274 -3.68 10.84 -4.83
N ASP A 275 -3.74 11.11 -3.53
CA ASP A 275 -4.59 10.43 -2.56
C ASP A 275 -6.08 10.53 -2.86
N GLU A 276 -6.61 11.72 -3.21
CA GLU A 276 -8.03 11.87 -3.57
C GLU A 276 -8.38 11.19 -4.89
N SER A 277 -7.53 11.36 -5.92
CA SER A 277 -7.74 10.75 -7.24
C SER A 277 -7.67 9.22 -7.18
N SER A 278 -6.76 8.69 -6.35
CA SER A 278 -6.63 7.26 -6.10
C SER A 278 -7.85 6.70 -5.37
N THR A 279 -8.35 7.43 -4.36
CA THR A 279 -9.57 7.08 -3.64
C THR A 279 -10.78 7.04 -4.57
N ALA A 280 -10.96 8.06 -5.41
CA ALA A 280 -12.02 8.11 -6.41
C ALA A 280 -11.98 6.90 -7.34
N ALA A 281 -10.80 6.59 -7.88
CA ALA A 281 -10.61 5.43 -8.76
C ALA A 281 -10.87 4.10 -8.05
N ALA A 282 -10.43 3.95 -6.80
CA ALA A 282 -10.68 2.75 -6.01
C ALA A 282 -12.18 2.54 -5.76
N VAL A 283 -12.95 3.60 -5.46
CA VAL A 283 -14.41 3.53 -5.33
C VAL A 283 -15.05 3.11 -6.66
N LEU A 284 -14.69 3.75 -7.77
CA LEU A 284 -15.25 3.41 -9.10
C LEU A 284 -14.97 1.96 -9.49
N VAL A 285 -13.73 1.50 -9.33
CA VAL A 285 -13.33 0.12 -9.66
C VAL A 285 -14.00 -0.90 -8.75
N ALA A 286 -14.00 -0.66 -7.44
CA ALA A 286 -14.59 -1.57 -6.47
C ALA A 286 -16.10 -1.68 -6.65
N LEU A 287 -16.82 -0.55 -6.78
CA LEU A 287 -18.27 -0.56 -6.97
C LEU A 287 -18.68 -1.10 -8.34
N ASN A 288 -17.93 -0.82 -9.41
CA ASN A 288 -18.18 -1.45 -10.72
C ASN A 288 -18.16 -2.98 -10.62
N HIS A 289 -17.21 -3.51 -9.84
CA HIS A 289 -17.11 -4.94 -9.57
C HIS A 289 -18.24 -5.45 -8.67
N LEU A 290 -18.45 -4.81 -7.51
CA LEU A 290 -19.41 -5.26 -6.49
C LEU A 290 -20.86 -5.15 -6.95
N TRP A 291 -21.22 -4.10 -7.67
CA TRP A 291 -22.54 -3.91 -8.27
C TRP A 291 -22.70 -4.62 -9.62
N LYS A 292 -21.63 -5.24 -10.14
CA LYS A 292 -21.60 -5.94 -11.43
C LYS A 292 -22.07 -5.04 -12.59
N CYS A 293 -21.62 -3.78 -12.61
CA CYS A 293 -22.07 -2.82 -13.62
C CYS A 293 -21.55 -3.16 -15.03
N GLY A 294 -20.43 -3.87 -15.12
CA GLY A 294 -19.88 -4.37 -16.39
C GLY A 294 -19.16 -3.32 -17.23
N LEU A 295 -18.82 -2.15 -16.66
CA LEU A 295 -18.05 -1.13 -17.36
C LEU A 295 -16.62 -1.61 -17.56
N ASP A 296 -16.08 -1.34 -18.75
CA ASP A 296 -14.68 -1.58 -19.04
C ASP A 296 -13.76 -0.49 -18.46
N GLN A 297 -12.45 -0.71 -18.57
CA GLN A 297 -11.46 0.22 -18.04
C GLN A 297 -11.48 1.60 -18.71
N ASN A 298 -11.83 1.69 -20.00
CA ASN A 298 -11.89 2.95 -20.72
C ASN A 298 -13.13 3.75 -20.30
N GLU A 299 -14.28 3.10 -20.16
CA GLU A 299 -15.52 3.72 -19.67
C GLU A 299 -15.33 4.26 -18.24
N LEU A 300 -14.74 3.48 -17.34
CA LEU A 300 -14.42 3.94 -15.99
C LEU A 300 -13.40 5.08 -15.97
N ALA A 301 -12.42 5.06 -16.87
CA ALA A 301 -11.41 6.12 -16.95
C ALA A 301 -12.03 7.43 -17.46
N GLU A 302 -12.92 7.36 -18.45
CA GLU A 302 -13.65 8.52 -18.95
C GLU A 302 -14.58 9.11 -17.87
N LEU A 303 -15.31 8.24 -17.16
CA LEU A 303 -16.14 8.65 -16.04
C LEU A 303 -15.30 9.31 -14.92
N GLY A 304 -14.19 8.67 -14.55
CA GLY A 304 -13.27 9.13 -13.53
C GLY A 304 -12.62 10.48 -13.83
N ARG A 305 -12.39 10.81 -15.11
CA ARG A 305 -11.84 12.11 -15.52
C ARG A 305 -12.65 13.29 -14.96
N THR A 306 -13.96 13.15 -14.81
CA THR A 306 -14.84 14.20 -14.27
C THR A 306 -14.64 14.45 -12.77
N LEU A 307 -13.98 13.53 -12.05
CA LEU A 307 -13.66 13.64 -10.64
C LEU A 307 -12.26 14.22 -10.41
N GLY A 308 -11.33 14.01 -11.35
CA GLY A 308 -9.98 14.58 -11.31
C GLY A 308 -9.07 14.04 -12.43
N ASN A 309 -8.07 14.85 -12.83
CA ASN A 309 -7.18 14.54 -13.96
C ASN A 309 -6.36 13.26 -13.76
N ASP A 310 -5.98 12.93 -12.52
CA ASP A 310 -5.19 11.74 -12.21
C ASP A 310 -6.06 10.47 -12.00
N VAL A 311 -7.40 10.57 -11.90
CA VAL A 311 -8.27 9.39 -11.69
C VAL A 311 -8.12 8.33 -12.80
N PRO A 312 -8.07 8.69 -14.10
CA PRO A 312 -7.84 7.73 -15.18
C PRO A 312 -6.55 6.90 -15.03
N LEU A 313 -5.48 7.47 -14.46
CA LEU A 313 -4.24 6.75 -14.20
C LEU A 313 -4.48 5.58 -13.24
N PHE A 314 -5.16 5.85 -12.14
CA PHE A 314 -5.43 4.85 -11.09
C PHE A 314 -6.43 3.79 -11.55
N VAL A 315 -7.45 4.19 -12.33
CA VAL A 315 -8.36 3.25 -13.00
C VAL A 315 -7.60 2.35 -13.98
N ARG A 316 -6.63 2.89 -14.72
CA ARG A 316 -5.78 2.11 -15.64
C ARG A 316 -4.77 1.20 -14.93
N GLY A 317 -4.30 1.62 -13.76
CA GLY A 317 -3.52 0.79 -12.84
C GLY A 317 -2.11 0.44 -13.29
N ARG A 318 -1.51 1.23 -14.17
CA ARG A 318 -0.15 1.03 -14.68
C ARG A 318 0.61 2.35 -14.70
N ALA A 319 1.94 2.26 -14.63
CA ALA A 319 2.78 3.42 -14.91
C ALA A 319 2.51 3.97 -16.31
N ALA A 320 2.56 5.29 -16.47
CA ALA A 320 2.15 5.95 -17.70
C ALA A 320 3.04 7.14 -18.04
N TRP A 321 3.28 7.30 -19.34
CA TRP A 321 3.65 8.57 -19.94
C TRP A 321 2.39 9.41 -20.09
N VAL A 322 2.40 10.63 -19.55
CA VAL A 322 1.26 11.53 -19.48
C VAL A 322 1.52 12.73 -20.39
N THR A 323 0.53 13.06 -21.22
CA THR A 323 0.53 14.24 -22.11
C THR A 323 -0.81 14.99 -22.00
N GLY A 324 -1.00 16.05 -22.80
CA GLY A 324 -2.23 16.83 -22.83
C GLY A 324 -2.34 17.78 -21.65
N ALA A 325 -3.55 18.03 -21.19
CA ALA A 325 -3.84 18.78 -19.97
C ALA A 325 -3.66 17.89 -18.72
N VAL A 326 -2.64 17.01 -18.72
CA VAL A 326 -2.43 15.92 -17.76
C VAL A 326 -3.55 14.87 -17.80
N ASP A 327 -4.07 14.57 -19.00
CA ASP A 327 -5.30 13.78 -19.19
C ASP A 327 -5.16 12.63 -20.21
N ARG A 328 -4.04 12.56 -20.92
CA ARG A 328 -3.75 11.51 -21.92
C ARG A 328 -2.67 10.57 -21.39
N PHE A 329 -3.03 9.30 -21.19
CA PHE A 329 -2.17 8.30 -20.55
C PHE A 329 -1.74 7.21 -21.54
N LYS A 330 -0.44 7.07 -21.77
CA LYS A 330 0.16 5.95 -22.51
C LYS A 330 0.93 5.06 -21.55
N SER A 331 0.49 3.83 -21.35
CA SER A 331 1.20 2.90 -20.45
C SER A 331 2.64 2.65 -20.89
N ILE A 332 3.54 2.60 -19.92
CA ILE A 332 4.96 2.30 -20.12
C ILE A 332 5.46 1.30 -19.08
N THR A 333 6.52 0.58 -19.43
CA THR A 333 7.24 -0.29 -18.49
C THR A 333 8.41 0.47 -17.89
N LEU A 334 8.53 0.44 -16.57
CA LEU A 334 9.64 1.05 -15.83
C LEU A 334 10.35 -0.03 -15.01
N PRO A 335 11.68 0.09 -14.81
CA PRO A 335 12.44 -0.86 -14.01
C PRO A 335 11.93 -0.93 -12.57
N LYS A 336 12.20 -2.04 -11.88
CA LYS A 336 11.96 -2.15 -10.44
C LYS A 336 12.88 -1.17 -9.69
N ARG A 337 12.30 -0.33 -8.84
CA ARG A 337 12.96 0.76 -8.11
C ARG A 337 12.27 0.98 -6.77
N TRP A 338 13.04 1.51 -5.83
CA TRP A 338 12.56 1.90 -4.51
C TRP A 338 12.72 3.40 -4.33
N TYR A 339 11.77 4.01 -3.66
CA TYR A 339 11.71 5.46 -3.48
C TYR A 339 11.75 5.79 -2.00
N VAL A 340 12.63 6.71 -1.64
CA VAL A 340 12.53 7.44 -0.36
C VAL A 340 11.65 8.64 -0.63
N VAL A 341 10.50 8.72 0.02
CA VAL A 341 9.55 9.82 -0.11
C VAL A 341 9.57 10.62 1.19
N LEU A 342 9.76 11.93 1.10
CA LEU A 342 9.74 12.83 2.23
C LEU A 342 8.52 13.73 2.20
N ASP A 343 7.84 13.84 3.34
CA ASP A 343 6.95 14.94 3.65
C ASP A 343 7.74 16.01 4.42
N SER A 344 7.81 17.20 3.84
CA SER A 344 8.46 18.37 4.45
C SER A 344 7.56 19.06 5.50
N HIS A 345 6.30 18.62 5.61
CA HIS A 345 5.22 19.24 6.37
C HIS A 345 4.97 20.71 5.99
N ALA A 346 5.30 21.06 4.75
CA ALA A 346 4.97 22.35 4.16
C ALA A 346 3.60 22.27 3.49
N ASN A 347 2.74 23.25 3.76
CA ASN A 347 1.46 23.36 3.06
C ASN A 347 1.67 24.07 1.71
N VAL A 348 1.77 23.29 0.64
CA VAL A 348 1.98 23.79 -0.73
C VAL A 348 0.66 23.72 -1.48
N SER A 349 0.13 24.88 -1.89
CA SER A 349 -1.09 24.94 -2.69
C SER A 349 -0.77 24.70 -4.17
N SER A 350 -1.26 23.58 -4.71
CA SER A 350 -1.11 23.30 -6.14
C SER A 350 -1.80 24.36 -7.01
N ASP A 351 -2.97 24.85 -6.60
CA ASP A 351 -3.71 25.88 -7.33
C ASP A 351 -2.93 27.20 -7.43
N GLU A 352 -2.29 27.63 -6.34
CA GLU A 352 -1.45 28.83 -6.33
C GLU A 352 -0.22 28.69 -7.23
N LEU A 353 0.33 27.47 -7.34
CA LEU A 353 1.48 27.20 -8.20
C LEU A 353 1.10 27.18 -9.69
N PHE A 354 -0.05 26.61 -10.04
CA PHE A 354 -0.54 26.65 -11.42
C PHE A 354 -0.92 28.08 -11.87
N GLN A 355 -1.31 28.95 -10.93
CA GLN A 355 -1.61 30.37 -11.18
C GLN A 355 -0.39 31.30 -11.01
N ALA A 356 0.78 30.76 -10.68
CA ALA A 356 1.99 31.56 -10.44
C ALA A 356 2.47 32.25 -11.72
N THR A 357 2.69 33.56 -11.66
CA THR A 357 3.16 34.36 -12.80
C THR A 357 4.59 34.00 -13.19
N GLU A 358 5.34 33.39 -12.29
CA GLU A 358 6.71 32.90 -12.49
C GLU A 358 6.77 31.59 -13.28
N LEU A 359 5.63 30.90 -13.47
CA LEU A 359 5.51 29.66 -14.25
C LEU A 359 5.56 29.93 -15.76
N THR A 360 6.68 30.52 -16.18
CA THR A 360 6.93 30.99 -17.56
C THR A 360 7.79 30.02 -18.37
N ARG A 361 8.35 28.99 -17.72
CA ARG A 361 9.24 28.03 -18.37
C ARG A 361 8.45 27.12 -19.31
N ILE A 362 8.74 27.24 -20.59
CA ILE A 362 8.30 26.33 -21.63
C ILE A 362 9.48 25.42 -21.99
N ALA A 363 9.28 24.12 -21.88
CA ALA A 363 10.28 23.12 -22.20
C ALA A 363 10.04 22.52 -23.59
N ALA A 364 11.11 22.09 -24.28
CA ALA A 364 10.98 21.27 -25.49
C ALA A 364 10.39 19.88 -25.14
N PRO A 365 9.60 19.23 -26.00
CA PRO A 365 9.04 17.92 -25.72
C PRO A 365 10.11 16.87 -25.35
N ALA A 366 9.86 16.11 -24.28
CA ALA A 366 10.67 14.97 -23.88
C ALA A 366 10.35 13.73 -24.73
N THR A 367 11.28 12.79 -24.81
CA THR A 367 11.02 11.45 -25.36
C THR A 367 11.13 10.41 -24.24
N ILE A 368 10.51 9.23 -24.44
CA ILE A 368 10.69 8.10 -23.52
C ILE A 368 12.18 7.74 -23.36
N SER A 369 12.96 7.88 -24.43
CA SER A 369 14.41 7.61 -24.40
C SER A 369 15.19 8.61 -23.56
N SER A 370 14.88 9.91 -23.65
CA SER A 370 15.57 10.95 -22.85
C SER A 370 15.19 10.87 -21.37
N PHE A 371 13.95 10.47 -21.06
CA PHE A 371 13.57 10.12 -19.70
C PHE A 371 14.32 8.87 -19.20
N ALA A 372 14.35 7.79 -19.98
CA ALA A 372 14.96 6.53 -19.59
C ALA A 372 16.49 6.63 -19.40
N SER A 373 17.16 7.52 -20.12
CA SER A 373 18.59 7.84 -19.92
C SER A 373 18.85 8.72 -18.71
N GLY A 374 17.82 9.31 -18.11
CA GLY A 374 17.93 10.29 -17.02
C GLY A 374 18.26 11.70 -17.48
N GLU A 375 18.25 11.99 -18.78
CA GLU A 375 18.48 13.31 -19.34
C GLU A 375 17.34 14.30 -19.00
N THR A 376 16.10 13.79 -18.94
CA THR A 376 14.91 14.60 -18.66
C THR A 376 14.21 14.14 -17.39
N LEU A 377 14.48 14.82 -16.27
CA LEU A 377 13.99 14.47 -14.93
C LEU A 377 13.49 15.68 -14.14
N GLU A 378 13.43 16.86 -14.75
CA GLU A 378 13.09 18.11 -14.09
C GLU A 378 11.60 18.21 -13.76
N ASN A 379 11.30 18.98 -12.72
CA ASN A 379 9.96 19.43 -12.39
C ASN A 379 9.89 20.96 -12.55
N VAL A 380 9.01 21.44 -13.42
CA VAL A 380 8.86 22.86 -13.76
C VAL A 380 8.50 23.73 -12.55
N PHE A 381 7.85 23.15 -11.54
CA PHE A 381 7.48 23.84 -10.31
C PHE A 381 8.63 23.93 -9.30
N GLU A 382 9.67 23.11 -9.43
CA GLU A 382 10.75 23.02 -8.44
C GLU A 382 11.41 24.37 -8.12
N PRO A 383 11.79 25.23 -9.09
CA PRO A 383 12.38 26.53 -8.79
C PRO A 383 11.47 27.42 -7.95
N ILE A 384 10.18 27.49 -8.31
CA ILE A 384 9.18 28.31 -7.62
C ILE A 384 8.94 27.77 -6.21
N VAL A 385 8.86 26.43 -6.08
CA VAL A 385 8.65 25.76 -4.79
C VAL A 385 9.84 25.98 -3.87
N ARG A 386 11.07 25.91 -4.38
CA ARG A 386 12.28 26.16 -3.59
C ARG A 386 12.33 27.59 -3.07
N GLU A 387 11.89 28.55 -3.87
CA GLU A 387 11.86 29.98 -3.48
C GLU A 387 10.78 30.27 -2.43
N ARG A 388 9.56 29.75 -2.64
CA ARG A 388 8.40 30.06 -1.79
C ARG A 388 8.32 29.22 -0.53
N TYR A 389 8.87 28.01 -0.53
CA TYR A 389 8.73 27.04 0.56
C TYR A 389 10.10 26.53 1.07
N PRO A 390 10.74 27.26 2.01
CA PRO A 390 12.06 26.91 2.53
C PRO A 390 12.17 25.49 3.12
N ARG A 391 11.08 24.96 3.69
CA ARG A 391 11.05 23.57 4.20
C ARG A 391 11.16 22.53 3.08
N VAL A 392 10.52 22.78 1.93
CA VAL A 392 10.63 21.90 0.76
C VAL A 392 12.03 22.00 0.16
N ALA A 393 12.60 23.22 0.08
CA ALA A 393 13.99 23.41 -0.35
C ALA A 393 14.98 22.65 0.54
N ALA A 394 14.82 22.74 1.87
CA ALA A 394 15.64 22.00 2.83
C ALA A 394 15.50 20.47 2.67
N ALA A 395 14.29 19.98 2.40
CA ALA A 395 14.06 18.57 2.13
C ALA A 395 14.73 18.10 0.82
N LEU A 396 14.63 18.90 -0.26
CA LEU A 396 15.35 18.65 -1.52
C LEU A 396 16.87 18.64 -1.33
N ASP A 397 17.41 19.60 -0.58
CA ASP A 397 18.86 19.72 -0.35
C ASP A 397 19.39 18.57 0.49
N TRP A 398 18.68 18.23 1.57
CA TRP A 398 19.05 17.11 2.42
C TRP A 398 19.02 15.80 1.63
N LEU A 399 17.93 15.54 0.90
CA LEU A 399 17.80 14.32 0.10
C LEU A 399 18.77 14.31 -1.09
N GLY A 400 19.09 15.49 -1.62
CA GLY A 400 20.08 15.75 -2.66
C GLY A 400 21.50 15.33 -2.27
N SER A 401 21.82 15.36 -0.96
CA SER A 401 23.08 14.83 -0.44
C SER A 401 23.21 13.30 -0.55
N HIS A 402 22.13 12.60 -0.90
CA HIS A 402 22.08 11.14 -1.04
C HIS A 402 21.89 10.65 -2.48
N GLY A 403 21.62 11.56 -3.42
CA GLY A 403 21.43 11.29 -4.85
C GLY A 403 20.58 12.37 -5.52
N HIS A 404 20.07 12.11 -6.73
CA HIS A 404 19.25 13.08 -7.45
C HIS A 404 17.82 13.15 -6.88
N ALA A 405 17.60 14.06 -5.93
CA ALA A 405 16.31 14.35 -5.34
C ALA A 405 15.41 15.12 -6.31
N ARG A 406 14.10 14.85 -6.29
CA ARG A 406 13.11 15.44 -7.20
C ARG A 406 11.83 15.80 -6.47
N LEU A 407 11.14 16.83 -6.96
CA LEU A 407 9.78 17.17 -6.55
C LEU A 407 8.75 16.27 -7.27
N SER A 408 7.74 15.76 -6.57
CA SER A 408 6.61 15.05 -7.19
C SER A 408 5.38 15.96 -7.33
N GLY A 409 4.90 16.13 -8.57
CA GLY A 409 3.73 16.95 -8.88
C GLY A 409 3.98 18.43 -8.63
N SER A 410 2.94 19.17 -8.27
CA SER A 410 3.00 20.59 -7.90
C SER A 410 2.75 20.78 -6.40
N SER A 411 3.38 19.96 -5.57
CA SER A 411 3.12 19.90 -4.12
C SER A 411 4.42 19.78 -3.33
N GLY A 412 4.33 19.64 -2.00
CA GLY A 412 5.49 19.63 -1.10
C GLY A 412 6.28 18.33 -0.95
N CYS A 413 5.86 17.20 -1.56
CA CYS A 413 6.62 15.95 -1.45
C CYS A 413 7.83 15.92 -2.37
N VAL A 414 8.93 15.42 -1.81
CA VAL A 414 10.20 15.23 -2.51
C VAL A 414 10.60 13.77 -2.41
N PHE A 415 11.30 13.25 -3.41
CA PHE A 415 11.67 11.84 -3.43
C PHE A 415 13.06 11.60 -4.01
N LEU A 416 13.63 10.45 -3.64
CA LEU A 416 14.88 9.91 -4.16
C LEU A 416 14.62 8.50 -4.68
N GLU A 417 15.00 8.26 -5.93
CA GLU A 417 14.96 6.93 -6.53
C GLU A 417 16.25 6.17 -6.22
N THR A 418 16.10 4.89 -5.87
CA THR A 418 17.20 3.99 -5.55
C THR A 418 17.01 2.63 -6.23
N ALA A 419 18.12 1.93 -6.45
CA ALA A 419 18.12 0.64 -7.12
C ALA A 419 17.77 -0.54 -6.22
N THR A 420 17.88 -0.40 -4.90
CA THR A 420 17.67 -1.49 -3.94
C THR A 420 16.95 -0.96 -2.68
N PRO A 421 16.16 -1.80 -1.99
CA PRO A 421 15.44 -1.40 -0.77
C PRO A 421 16.41 -1.01 0.34
N GLU A 422 17.53 -1.73 0.49
CA GLU A 422 18.50 -1.49 1.57
C GLU A 422 19.11 -0.08 1.46
N ARG A 423 19.30 0.41 0.24
CA ARG A 423 19.77 1.79 0.01
C ARG A 423 18.70 2.81 0.38
N ALA A 424 17.44 2.57 0.02
CA ALA A 424 16.34 3.45 0.37
C ALA A 424 16.16 3.56 1.89
N GLU A 425 16.15 2.42 2.58
CA GLU A 425 16.05 2.33 4.04
C GLU A 425 17.23 2.99 4.73
N ALA A 426 18.46 2.77 4.24
CA ALA A 426 19.65 3.41 4.80
C ALA A 426 19.60 4.95 4.72
N VAL A 427 18.94 5.51 3.70
CA VAL A 427 18.68 6.96 3.61
C VAL A 427 17.53 7.35 4.55
N ALA A 428 16.41 6.65 4.51
CA ALA A 428 15.23 6.95 5.34
C ALA A 428 15.56 6.93 6.85
N ARG A 429 16.38 5.99 7.32
CA ARG A 429 16.84 5.92 8.73
C ARG A 429 17.63 7.14 9.20
N ARG A 430 18.21 7.91 8.26
CA ARG A 430 18.97 9.13 8.56
C ARG A 430 18.11 10.39 8.43
N CYS A 431 16.82 10.24 8.16
CA CYS A 431 15.89 11.36 7.99
C CYS A 431 15.90 12.26 9.24
N PRO A 432 16.13 13.56 9.09
CA PRO A 432 16.02 14.51 10.19
C PRO A 432 14.60 14.55 10.74
N ALA A 433 14.46 14.72 12.06
CA ALA A 433 13.16 14.82 12.73
C ALA A 433 12.25 15.98 12.24
N ALA A 434 12.80 16.90 11.43
CA ALA A 434 12.04 17.99 10.80
C ALA A 434 11.15 17.51 9.64
N PHE A 435 11.39 16.30 9.12
CA PHE A 435 10.66 15.68 8.01
C PHE A 435 10.15 14.31 8.45
N THR A 436 9.23 13.75 7.65
CA THR A 436 8.87 12.33 7.76
C THR A 436 9.27 11.61 6.48
N ALA A 437 9.90 10.44 6.62
CA ALA A 437 10.34 9.61 5.51
C ALA A 437 9.57 8.30 5.44
N TRP A 438 9.25 7.90 4.21
CA TRP A 438 8.73 6.57 3.90
C TRP A 438 9.56 5.94 2.79
N VAL A 439 9.62 4.61 2.81
CA VAL A 439 10.17 3.83 1.69
C VAL A 439 9.00 3.15 1.00
N ALA A 440 9.00 3.16 -0.33
CA ALA A 440 8.01 2.45 -1.12
C ALA A 440 8.62 1.84 -2.37
N GLU A 441 8.23 0.61 -2.69
CA GLU A 441 8.49 0.00 -3.98
C GLU A 441 7.61 0.68 -5.04
N GLY A 442 8.19 1.03 -6.19
CA GLY A 442 7.39 1.35 -7.36
C GLY A 442 6.91 0.08 -8.07
N VAL A 443 5.64 0.02 -8.43
CA VAL A 443 5.02 -1.19 -9.00
C VAL A 443 4.67 -1.06 -10.48
N GLY A 444 4.73 -2.18 -11.20
CA GLY A 444 4.30 -2.28 -12.60
C GLY A 444 2.78 -2.48 -12.77
N VAL A 445 2.13 -3.06 -11.76
CA VAL A 445 0.68 -3.25 -11.69
C VAL A 445 0.21 -2.69 -10.35
N SER A 446 -0.80 -1.81 -10.40
CA SER A 446 -1.41 -1.18 -9.24
C SER A 446 -1.86 -2.21 -8.18
N PRO A 447 -1.68 -1.93 -6.88
CA PRO A 447 -2.29 -2.71 -5.81
C PRO A 447 -3.80 -2.87 -5.98
N LEU A 448 -4.48 -1.85 -6.53
CA LEU A 448 -5.93 -1.89 -6.80
C LEU A 448 -6.28 -2.97 -7.83
N HIS A 449 -5.47 -3.09 -8.89
CA HIS A 449 -5.66 -4.11 -9.93
C HIS A 449 -5.32 -5.51 -9.46
N ARG A 450 -4.31 -5.65 -8.59
CA ARG A 450 -4.02 -6.91 -7.90
C ARG A 450 -5.22 -7.33 -7.05
N ALA A 451 -5.81 -6.42 -6.28
CA ALA A 451 -7.01 -6.68 -5.49
C ALA A 451 -8.22 -7.02 -6.36
N LEU A 452 -8.46 -6.28 -7.45
CA LEU A 452 -9.53 -6.58 -8.41
C LEU A 452 -9.39 -7.99 -8.98
N SER A 453 -8.18 -8.42 -9.32
CA SER A 453 -7.93 -9.78 -9.82
C SER A 453 -8.28 -10.84 -8.78
N ARG A 454 -7.96 -10.61 -7.50
CA ARG A 454 -8.30 -11.52 -6.40
C ARG A 454 -9.80 -11.64 -6.16
N HIS A 455 -10.51 -10.52 -6.20
CA HIS A 455 -11.99 -10.50 -6.09
C HIS A 455 -12.65 -11.12 -7.33
N GLY A 456 -12.11 -10.87 -8.52
CA GLY A 456 -12.61 -11.36 -9.80
C GLY A 456 -12.44 -12.86 -10.07
N ALA A 457 -11.51 -13.55 -9.40
CA ALA A 457 -11.29 -14.99 -9.56
C ALA A 457 -12.45 -15.89 -9.09
N THR A 458 -13.62 -15.30 -8.73
CA THR A 458 -14.84 -16.01 -8.31
C THR A 458 -16.06 -15.84 -9.19
N ALA A 459 -15.90 -15.23 -10.37
CA ALA A 459 -16.98 -15.08 -11.35
C ALA A 459 -17.06 -16.24 -12.34
#